data_AF-A0A519W7X2-F1
#
_entry.id   AF-A0A519W7X2-F1
#
_cell.length_a   1.000
_cell.length_b   1.000
_cell.length_c   1.000
_cell.angle_alpha   90.00
_cell.angle_beta   90.00
_cell.angle_gamma   90.00
#
_symmetry.space_group_name_H-M   'P 1'
#
loop_
_entity.id
_entity.type
_entity.pdbx_description
1 polymer ?
#
loop_
_entity_poly.entity_id
_entity_poly.type
_entity_poly.pdbx_seq_one_letter_code
_entity_poly.pdbx_strand_id
1 'polypeptide(L)'
;MDEANNLTENPHSRLNILTGEWVLVSPHRTKRPWQGKVEDLPQDNRPTYDPKCYLCPTNSRADGDTNPDYKESFVFKNDFSALLEDTAAGSYNENNLLIAKNERGICKVISFSPKHNLTLPELSVAEITKVVDLWQKEYAN
;
A
#
# COMPACT_ATOMS: atom_id res chain seq x y z
N MET A 1 0.22 -30.55 -30.48
CA MET A 1 0.27 -30.06 -29.08
C MET A 1 -0.89 -30.74 -28.38
N ASP A 2 -0.66 -31.57 -27.36
CA ASP A 2 -1.73 -32.36 -26.72
C ASP A 2 -2.86 -31.46 -26.24
N GLU A 3 -4.10 -31.76 -26.64
CA GLU A 3 -5.31 -31.02 -26.23
C GLU A 3 -5.46 -30.93 -24.71
N ALA A 4 -4.94 -31.92 -23.98
CA ALA A 4 -4.93 -31.96 -22.52
C ALA A 4 -4.19 -30.77 -21.88
N ASN A 5 -3.17 -30.22 -22.56
CA ASN A 5 -2.32 -29.15 -22.05
C ASN A 5 -2.65 -27.77 -22.63
N ASN A 6 -3.84 -27.59 -23.22
CA ASN A 6 -4.26 -26.30 -23.71
C ASN A 6 -4.67 -25.36 -22.55
N LEU A 7 -3.72 -24.62 -22.00
CA LEU A 7 -3.92 -23.74 -20.84
C LEU A 7 -4.79 -22.50 -21.13
N THR A 8 -5.04 -22.15 -22.39
CA THR A 8 -5.93 -21.02 -22.73
C THR A 8 -7.41 -21.41 -22.68
N GLU A 9 -7.70 -22.70 -22.75
CA GLU A 9 -9.06 -23.25 -22.73
C GLU A 9 -9.35 -23.99 -21.43
N ASN A 10 -8.43 -24.86 -21.00
CA ASN A 10 -8.67 -25.78 -19.90
C ASN A 10 -8.42 -25.11 -18.54
N PRO A 11 -9.33 -25.27 -17.56
CA PRO A 11 -9.06 -24.90 -16.18
C PRO A 11 -7.85 -25.67 -15.63
N HIS A 12 -6.99 -24.97 -14.88
CA HIS A 12 -5.77 -25.54 -14.33
C HIS A 12 -5.32 -24.74 -13.11
N SER A 13 -4.40 -25.30 -12.31
CA SER A 13 -3.78 -24.59 -11.20
C SER A 13 -2.33 -24.26 -11.49
N ARG A 14 -1.84 -23.11 -11.01
CA ARG A 14 -0.43 -22.71 -11.08
C ARG A 14 0.12 -22.47 -9.69
N LEU A 15 1.31 -23.01 -9.42
CA LEU A 15 2.01 -22.80 -8.16
C LEU A 15 2.67 -21.41 -8.13
N ASN A 16 2.38 -20.63 -7.09
CA ASN A 16 3.17 -19.47 -6.74
C ASN A 16 4.37 -19.92 -5.90
N ILE A 17 5.57 -19.90 -6.48
CA ILE A 17 6.78 -20.38 -5.81
C ILE A 17 7.24 -19.49 -4.65
N LEU A 18 6.77 -18.24 -4.58
CA LEU A 18 7.12 -17.32 -3.49
C LEU A 18 6.28 -17.61 -2.23
N THR A 19 5.03 -18.06 -2.38
CA THR A 19 4.12 -18.33 -1.25
C THR A 19 3.88 -19.82 -1.00
N GLY A 20 4.17 -20.69 -1.98
CA GLY A 20 3.86 -22.12 -1.94
C GLY A 20 2.39 -22.45 -2.26
N GLU A 21 1.58 -21.45 -2.60
CA GLU A 21 0.14 -21.61 -2.81
C GLU A 21 -0.19 -21.92 -4.28
N TRP A 22 -1.30 -22.63 -4.50
CA TRP A 22 -1.82 -22.92 -5.84
C TRP A 22 -2.96 -21.97 -6.20
N VAL A 23 -2.85 -21.34 -7.37
CA VAL A 23 -3.88 -20.45 -7.91
C VAL A 23 -4.66 -21.16 -9.01
N LEU A 24 -5.98 -21.28 -8.84
CA LEU A 24 -6.87 -21.80 -9.86
C LEU A 24 -7.08 -20.76 -10.98
N VAL A 25 -6.84 -21.16 -12.22
CA VAL A 25 -7.08 -20.38 -13.43
C VAL A 25 -8.26 -20.99 -14.18
N SER A 26 -9.31 -20.19 -14.37
CA SER A 26 -10.49 -20.55 -15.17
C SER A 26 -10.61 -19.60 -16.37
N PRO A 27 -10.05 -19.94 -17.54
CA PRO A 27 -9.87 -18.99 -18.65
C PRO A 27 -11.15 -18.34 -19.18
N HIS A 28 -12.29 -19.01 -19.05
CA HIS A 28 -13.57 -18.51 -19.57
C HIS A 28 -14.45 -17.81 -18.53
N ARG A 29 -13.99 -17.64 -17.28
CA ARG A 29 -14.82 -17.16 -16.17
C ARG A 29 -15.42 -15.78 -16.41
N THR A 30 -14.71 -14.90 -17.10
CA THR A 30 -15.15 -13.53 -17.42
C THR A 30 -16.26 -13.47 -18.48
N LYS A 31 -16.54 -14.56 -19.20
CA LYS A 31 -17.67 -14.65 -20.14
C LYS A 31 -19.04 -14.68 -19.45
N ARG A 32 -19.07 -14.91 -18.12
CA ARG A 32 -20.32 -14.91 -17.36
C ARG A 32 -20.89 -13.47 -17.32
N PRO A 33 -22.18 -13.27 -17.65
CA PRO A 33 -22.81 -11.96 -17.53
C PRO A 33 -22.67 -11.40 -16.11
N TRP A 34 -22.19 -10.15 -16.01
CA TRP A 34 -22.08 -9.43 -14.74
C TRP A 34 -23.33 -8.59 -14.50
N GLN A 35 -24.06 -8.89 -13.43
CA GLN A 35 -25.20 -8.11 -12.93
C GLN A 35 -24.99 -7.66 -11.47
N GLY A 36 -23.75 -7.74 -11.00
CA GLY A 36 -23.38 -7.35 -9.65
C GLY A 36 -23.08 -5.86 -9.53
N LYS A 37 -22.38 -5.51 -8.45
CA LYS A 37 -21.94 -4.15 -8.16
C LYS A 37 -21.08 -3.59 -9.30
N VAL A 38 -21.32 -2.34 -9.66
CA VAL A 38 -20.44 -1.55 -10.53
C VAL A 38 -19.81 -0.48 -9.63
N GLU A 39 -18.49 -0.38 -9.66
CA GLU A 39 -17.77 0.62 -8.87
C GLU A 39 -17.85 2.00 -9.54
N ASP A 40 -18.01 3.05 -8.75
CA ASP A 40 -17.90 4.42 -9.23
C ASP A 40 -16.44 4.76 -9.52
N LEU A 41 -16.20 5.48 -10.60
CA LEU A 41 -14.88 5.99 -10.91
C LEU A 41 -14.58 7.24 -10.06
N PRO A 42 -13.36 7.35 -9.49
CA PRO A 42 -12.98 8.55 -8.75
C PRO A 42 -12.98 9.78 -9.67
N GLN A 43 -13.35 10.94 -9.12
CA GLN A 43 -13.31 12.20 -9.85
C GLN A 43 -11.87 12.67 -10.09
N ASP A 44 -11.59 13.15 -11.30
CA ASP A 44 -10.25 13.57 -11.74
C ASP A 44 -9.97 15.07 -11.54
N ASN A 45 -10.69 15.73 -10.62
CA ASN A 45 -10.69 17.19 -10.45
C ASN A 45 -10.00 17.65 -9.15
N ARG A 46 -9.07 16.86 -8.64
CA ARG A 46 -8.35 17.17 -7.39
C ARG A 46 -7.51 18.45 -7.55
N PRO A 47 -7.47 19.35 -6.56
CA PRO A 47 -6.63 20.54 -6.63
C PRO A 47 -5.15 20.17 -6.43
N THR A 48 -4.24 20.98 -6.97
CA THR A 48 -2.79 20.82 -6.72
C THR A 48 -2.44 20.96 -5.24
N TYR A 49 -3.25 21.71 -4.48
CA TYR A 49 -3.12 21.88 -3.03
C TYR A 49 -4.50 21.90 -2.40
N ASP A 50 -4.68 21.14 -1.33
CA ASP A 50 -5.91 21.18 -0.52
C ASP A 50 -5.59 21.71 0.88
N PRO A 51 -6.11 22.89 1.28
CA PRO A 51 -5.86 23.48 2.59
C PRO A 51 -6.43 22.66 3.77
N LYS A 52 -7.27 21.65 3.50
CA LYS A 52 -7.82 20.75 4.52
C LYS A 52 -7.13 19.39 4.57
N CYS A 53 -6.19 19.13 3.67
CA CYS A 53 -5.50 17.84 3.61
C CYS A 53 -4.36 17.77 4.64
N TYR A 54 -4.42 16.79 5.54
CA TYR A 54 -3.38 16.53 6.55
C TYR A 54 -2.00 16.17 5.99
N LEU A 55 -1.90 15.88 4.68
CA LEU A 55 -0.66 15.48 4.03
C LEU A 55 -0.02 16.61 3.20
N CYS A 56 -0.76 17.69 2.90
CA CYS A 56 -0.22 18.78 2.09
C CYS A 56 0.86 19.57 2.87
N PRO A 57 1.85 20.16 2.17
CA PRO A 57 2.88 21.00 2.80
C PRO A 57 2.25 22.12 3.63
N THR A 58 2.89 22.52 4.74
CA THR A 58 2.44 23.63 5.62
C THR A 58 1.09 23.46 6.33
N ASN A 59 0.30 22.45 5.99
CA ASN A 59 -0.93 22.14 6.71
C ASN A 59 -0.64 21.46 8.04
N SER A 60 -1.56 21.64 8.98
CA SER A 60 -1.60 20.84 10.21
C SER A 60 -1.95 19.39 9.90
N ARG A 61 -1.37 18.46 10.65
CA ARG A 61 -1.68 17.04 10.70
C ARG A 61 -2.79 16.76 11.71
N ALA A 62 -3.19 15.49 11.82
CA ALA A 62 -4.30 15.09 12.67
C ALA A 62 -3.94 15.12 14.17
N ASP A 63 -2.66 14.98 14.51
CA ASP A 63 -2.13 15.14 15.87
C ASP A 63 -1.90 16.60 16.29
N GLY A 64 -2.04 17.55 15.36
CA GLY A 64 -1.80 18.97 15.58
C GLY A 64 -0.41 19.47 15.18
N ASP A 65 0.50 18.59 14.77
CA ASP A 65 1.79 18.99 14.19
C ASP A 65 1.60 19.69 12.85
N THR A 66 2.60 20.41 12.37
CA THR A 66 2.55 21.08 11.05
C THR A 66 3.54 20.43 10.09
N ASN A 67 3.08 20.08 8.90
CA ASN A 67 3.96 19.61 7.84
C ASN A 67 4.95 20.70 7.44
N PRO A 68 6.23 20.37 7.19
CA PRO A 68 7.16 21.35 6.63
C PRO A 68 6.69 21.80 5.23
N ASP A 69 7.22 22.92 4.75
CA ASP A 69 7.05 23.36 3.36
C ASP A 69 7.91 22.51 2.40
N TYR A 70 7.65 21.20 2.37
CA TYR A 70 8.42 20.24 1.59
C TYR A 70 8.20 20.43 0.09
N LYS A 71 9.26 20.22 -0.70
CA LYS A 71 9.25 20.40 -2.17
C LYS A 71 9.41 19.10 -2.96
N GLU A 72 9.77 18.03 -2.27
CA GLU A 72 9.96 16.67 -2.82
C GLU A 72 9.21 15.67 -1.92
N SER A 73 9.46 14.36 -2.06
CA SER A 73 8.85 13.37 -1.18
C SER A 73 9.16 13.63 0.30
N PHE A 74 8.17 13.45 1.16
CA PHE A 74 8.24 13.74 2.60
C PHE A 74 7.81 12.52 3.42
N VAL A 75 8.49 12.26 4.54
CA VAL A 75 8.17 11.16 5.46
C VAL A 75 8.04 11.68 6.88
N PHE A 76 7.06 11.15 7.61
CA PHE A 76 6.88 11.40 9.04
C PHE A 76 6.38 10.15 9.76
N LYS A 77 6.55 10.10 11.08
CA LYS A 77 5.99 9.02 11.92
C LYS A 77 4.47 9.16 11.93
N ASN A 78 3.76 8.07 11.72
CA ASN A 78 2.30 8.08 11.64
C ASN A 78 1.71 8.49 13.00
N ASP A 79 0.89 9.55 12.97
CA ASP A 79 0.13 10.10 14.10
C ASP A 79 -0.65 9.00 14.86
N PHE A 80 -1.14 7.98 14.15
CA PHE A 80 -1.86 6.82 14.68
C PHE A 80 -1.17 5.51 14.30
N SER A 81 0.07 5.34 14.77
CA SER A 81 0.89 4.16 14.47
C SER A 81 0.24 2.85 14.95
N ALA A 82 0.22 1.83 14.08
CA ALA A 82 -0.28 0.49 14.41
C ALA A 82 0.67 -0.32 15.31
N LEU A 83 1.95 0.09 15.36
CA LEU A 83 2.98 -0.48 16.22
C LEU A 83 3.60 0.64 17.06
N LEU A 84 3.98 0.28 18.29
CA LEU A 84 4.69 1.18 19.20
C LEU A 84 6.14 0.69 19.33
N GLU A 85 7.07 1.65 19.43
CA GLU A 85 8.51 1.37 19.49
C GLU A 85 8.91 0.73 20.82
N ASP A 86 8.26 1.17 21.91
CA ASP A 86 8.58 0.78 23.28
C ASP A 86 7.74 -0.40 23.79
N THR A 87 7.01 -1.10 22.91
CA THR A 87 6.29 -2.31 23.29
C THR A 87 7.27 -3.37 23.80
N ALA A 88 7.11 -3.79 25.05
CA ALA A 88 7.92 -4.83 25.65
C ALA A 88 7.68 -6.18 24.96
N ALA A 89 8.76 -6.94 24.77
CA ALA A 89 8.66 -8.31 24.30
C ALA A 89 7.81 -9.15 25.28
N GLY A 90 6.94 -9.98 24.74
CA GLY A 90 6.01 -10.77 25.53
C GLY A 90 5.27 -11.78 24.67
N SER A 91 4.78 -12.83 25.31
CA SER A 91 3.96 -13.84 24.66
C SER A 91 2.95 -14.40 25.64
N TYR A 92 1.81 -14.79 25.13
CA TYR A 92 0.74 -15.46 25.85
C TYR A 92 0.49 -16.81 25.17
N ASN A 93 0.32 -17.86 25.97
CA ASN A 93 -0.04 -19.17 25.48
C ASN A 93 -0.93 -19.86 26.51
N GLU A 94 -2.21 -20.01 26.18
CA GLU A 94 -3.16 -20.83 26.92
C GLU A 94 -3.38 -22.15 26.19
N ASN A 95 -2.83 -23.22 26.77
CA ASN A 95 -3.03 -24.61 26.35
C ASN A 95 -2.72 -24.90 24.87
N ASN A 96 -1.85 -24.11 24.23
CA ASN A 96 -1.57 -24.14 22.79
C ASN A 96 -2.81 -23.93 21.89
N LEU A 97 -3.88 -23.37 22.44
CA LEU A 97 -5.11 -23.01 21.71
C LEU A 97 -5.17 -21.51 21.46
N LEU A 98 -4.86 -20.70 22.48
CA LEU A 98 -4.82 -19.24 22.36
C LEU A 98 -3.38 -18.77 22.51
N ILE A 99 -2.76 -18.42 21.40
CA ILE A 99 -1.35 -18.02 21.35
C ILE A 99 -1.27 -16.59 20.81
N ALA A 100 -0.62 -15.71 21.54
CA ALA A 100 -0.35 -14.34 21.12
C ALA A 100 1.10 -13.95 21.42
N LYS A 101 1.63 -13.00 20.65
CA LYS A 101 2.96 -12.42 20.83
C LYS A 101 2.86 -10.91 20.70
N ASN A 102 3.61 -10.21 21.52
CA ASN A 102 3.77 -8.77 21.37
C ASN A 102 4.68 -8.49 20.18
N GLU A 103 4.28 -7.50 19.38
CA GLU A 103 5.09 -6.98 18.28
C GLU A 103 5.41 -5.51 18.55
N ARG A 104 6.63 -5.09 18.21
CA ARG A 104 7.09 -3.72 18.32
C ARG A 104 7.53 -3.21 16.95
N GLY A 105 7.44 -1.91 16.75
CA GLY A 105 7.87 -1.31 15.49
C GLY A 105 7.47 0.15 15.38
N ILE A 106 7.69 0.69 14.19
CA ILE A 106 7.38 2.07 13.85
C ILE A 106 6.53 2.08 12.57
N CYS A 107 5.53 2.95 12.52
CA CYS A 107 4.77 3.22 11.31
C CYS A 107 5.13 4.61 10.82
N LYS A 108 5.46 4.73 9.53
CA LYS A 108 5.72 6.01 8.88
C LYS A 108 4.80 6.19 7.68
N VAL A 109 4.46 7.43 7.37
CA VAL A 109 3.68 7.83 6.19
C VAL A 109 4.60 8.56 5.23
N ILE A 110 4.49 8.25 3.94
CA ILE A 110 5.27 8.90 2.88
C ILE A 110 4.30 9.64 1.94
N SER A 111 4.49 10.94 1.81
CA SER A 111 3.91 11.75 0.74
C SER A 111 4.87 11.75 -0.46
N PHE A 112 4.41 11.32 -1.64
CA PHE A 112 5.28 11.22 -2.82
C PHE A 112 5.59 12.57 -3.49
N SER A 113 4.69 13.54 -3.36
CA SER A 113 4.82 14.86 -3.98
C SER A 113 4.12 15.92 -3.12
N PRO A 114 4.56 17.19 -3.15
CA PRO A 114 3.80 18.30 -2.58
C PRO A 114 2.48 18.58 -3.31
N LYS A 115 2.30 18.04 -4.53
CA LYS A 115 1.11 18.24 -5.35
C LYS A 115 0.07 17.16 -5.04
N HIS A 116 -1.06 17.58 -4.48
CA HIS A 116 -2.16 16.71 -4.04
C HIS A 116 -2.89 16.00 -5.20
N ASN A 117 -2.83 16.58 -6.40
CA ASN A 117 -3.54 16.05 -7.56
C ASN A 117 -2.77 14.98 -8.34
N LEU A 118 -1.49 14.73 -8.02
CA LEU A 118 -0.67 13.80 -8.79
C LEU A 118 -0.67 12.39 -8.18
N THR A 119 -0.72 11.41 -9.06
CA THR A 119 -0.47 10.00 -8.78
C THR A 119 0.89 9.58 -9.35
N LEU A 120 1.39 8.41 -8.93
CA LEU A 120 2.72 7.92 -9.31
C LEU A 120 3.00 7.94 -10.84
N PRO A 121 2.06 7.55 -11.73
CA PRO A 121 2.27 7.61 -13.18
C PRO A 121 2.38 9.02 -13.76
N GLU A 122 1.93 10.05 -13.04
CA GLU A 122 1.93 11.45 -13.50
C GLU A 122 3.18 12.21 -13.04
N LEU A 123 3.97 11.60 -12.14
CA LEU A 123 5.25 12.15 -11.72
C LEU A 123 6.29 12.01 -12.83
N SER A 124 7.18 13.00 -12.93
CA SER A 124 8.36 12.87 -13.78
C SER A 124 9.27 11.75 -13.26
N VAL A 125 10.11 11.19 -14.14
CA VAL A 125 11.09 10.17 -13.75
C VAL A 125 11.99 10.68 -12.62
N ALA A 126 12.38 11.96 -12.64
CA ALA A 126 13.19 12.55 -11.59
C ALA A 126 12.46 12.58 -10.22
N GLU A 127 11.18 12.94 -10.20
CA GLU A 127 10.35 12.89 -8.98
C GLU A 127 10.19 11.44 -8.47
N ILE A 128 10.00 10.47 -9.36
CA ILE A 128 9.94 9.05 -8.99
C ILE A 128 11.26 8.58 -8.39
N THR A 129 12.41 8.98 -8.96
CA THR A 129 13.73 8.67 -8.38
C THR A 129 13.83 9.17 -6.95
N LYS A 130 13.34 10.38 -6.64
CA LYS A 130 13.33 10.89 -5.26
C LYS A 130 12.51 10.04 -4.29
N VAL A 131 11.37 9.51 -4.75
CA VAL A 131 10.55 8.58 -3.95
C VAL A 131 11.34 7.29 -3.67
N VAL A 132 12.03 6.75 -4.67
CA VAL A 132 12.87 5.54 -4.49
C VAL A 132 14.06 5.80 -3.57
N ASP A 133 14.74 6.94 -3.72
CA ASP A 133 15.84 7.36 -2.84
C ASP A 133 15.36 7.45 -1.38
N LEU A 134 14.15 7.99 -1.17
CA LEU A 134 13.53 8.05 0.15
C LEU A 134 13.23 6.66 0.71
N TRP A 135 12.71 5.72 -0.10
CA TRP A 135 12.52 4.33 0.33
C TRP A 135 13.83 3.67 0.75
N GLN A 136 14.90 3.86 -0.03
CA GLN A 136 16.21 3.32 0.30
C GLN A 136 16.73 3.89 1.62
N LYS A 137 16.60 5.20 1.82
CA LYS A 137 16.97 5.87 3.06
C LYS A 137 16.18 5.32 4.26
N GLU A 138 14.86 5.20 4.14
CA GLU A 138 14.01 4.71 5.24
C GLU A 138 14.20 3.21 5.52
N TYR A 139 14.61 2.43 4.52
CA TYR A 139 14.97 1.03 4.72
C TYR A 139 16.33 0.83 5.39
N ALA A 140 17.31 1.68 5.09
CA ALA A 140 18.66 1.57 5.62
C ALA A 140 18.85 2.14 7.04
N ASN A 141 17.90 2.96 7.51
CA ASN A 141 17.90 3.59 8.83
C ASN A 141 17.59 2.60 9.97
#